data_AF-A0A0G4KW57-F1
#
_entry.id   AF-A0A0G4KW57-F1
#
_cell.length_a   1.000
_cell.length_b   1.000
_cell.length_c   1.000
_cell.angle_alpha   90.00
_cell.angle_beta   90.00
_cell.angle_gamma   90.00
#
_symmetry.space_group_name_H-M   'P 1'
#
loop_
_entity.id
_entity.type
_entity.pdbx_description
1 polymer ?
#
loop_
_entity_poly.entity_id
_entity_poly.type
_entity_poly.pdbx_seq_one_letter_code
_entity_poly.pdbx_strand_id
1 'polypeptide(L)'
;MAYALLAQLSAEYGLYTSFVGFLLYWAFATSKDITIGTVAVMSQLVGNIVLRVRDDHPQYAPEDIARSLALISGAVLLFIGLTRLGWIVEFIPLVAITSFMTESGVDRQMAINHMGHVVLTSHLLPLMKSTAEKGNTVRITVQASNAHQGAPSDIKFESLEEINEDKGANANYGRSKLANILYARYFARKVTANGHPDVVMNATHPGFVSTKQTKVDILEAFPLAGYGMAVGMEPFKKDQFEGAVPTVYAATVTKESGQYLCPPIVPEAGSKLAQDDELGDRLMELTRKVVMEKTKRKSADQGCPFDDLVLH
;
A
#
# COMPACT_ATOMS: atom_id res chain seq x y z
N MET A 1 -21.10 -4.39 0.39
CA MET A 1 -21.76 -5.20 -0.67
C MET A 1 -20.79 -6.06 -1.47
N ALA A 2 -19.78 -5.51 -2.17
CA ALA A 2 -18.81 -6.30 -2.96
C ALA A 2 -18.08 -7.40 -2.16
N TYR A 3 -17.78 -7.14 -0.88
CA TYR A 3 -17.13 -8.09 0.01
C TYR A 3 -17.98 -9.33 0.36
N ALA A 4 -19.31 -9.20 0.45
CA ALA A 4 -20.16 -10.37 0.68
C ALA A 4 -20.16 -11.33 -0.52
N LEU A 5 -20.10 -10.78 -1.74
CA LEU A 5 -20.00 -11.59 -2.96
C LEU A 5 -18.67 -12.35 -3.03
N LEU A 6 -17.57 -11.76 -2.56
CA LEU A 6 -16.28 -12.46 -2.42
C LEU A 6 -16.37 -13.62 -1.41
N ALA A 7 -17.17 -13.45 -0.36
CA ALA A 7 -17.44 -14.48 0.64
C ALA A 7 -18.49 -15.53 0.22
N GLN A 8 -18.95 -15.51 -1.05
CA GLN A 8 -20.03 -16.38 -1.55
C GLN A 8 -21.37 -16.21 -0.82
N LEU A 9 -21.66 -15.00 -0.35
CA LEU A 9 -22.89 -14.64 0.35
C LEU A 9 -23.71 -13.61 -0.46
N SER A 10 -25.01 -13.54 -0.18
CA SER A 10 -25.88 -12.50 -0.75
C SER A 10 -25.44 -11.10 -0.30
N ALA A 11 -25.71 -10.10 -1.15
CA ALA A 11 -25.20 -8.74 -0.96
C ALA A 11 -25.68 -8.05 0.33
N GLU A 12 -26.85 -8.46 0.84
CA GLU A 12 -27.43 -8.01 2.12
C GLU A 12 -26.52 -8.30 3.33
N TYR A 13 -25.80 -9.42 3.36
CA TYR A 13 -24.81 -9.71 4.41
C TYR A 13 -23.66 -8.71 4.39
N GLY A 14 -23.36 -8.15 3.21
CA GLY A 14 -22.37 -7.10 3.04
C GLY A 14 -22.85 -5.74 3.53
N LEU A 15 -24.15 -5.55 3.79
CA LEU A 15 -24.68 -4.37 4.47
C LEU A 15 -24.63 -4.59 5.98
N TYR A 16 -25.10 -5.74 6.46
CA TYR A 16 -25.09 -6.08 7.89
C TYR A 16 -23.68 -6.02 8.49
N THR A 17 -22.70 -6.66 7.84
CA THR A 17 -21.32 -6.71 8.34
C THR A 17 -20.60 -5.36 8.35
N SER A 18 -21.01 -4.43 7.49
CA SER A 18 -20.43 -3.07 7.46
C SER A 18 -21.00 -2.14 8.54
N PHE A 19 -22.25 -2.35 8.97
CA PHE A 19 -22.92 -1.48 9.96
C PHE A 19 -22.88 -2.03 11.38
N VAL A 20 -23.04 -3.34 11.57
CA VAL A 20 -23.15 -3.95 12.91
C VAL A 20 -21.85 -3.79 13.70
N GLY A 21 -20.69 -3.94 13.05
CA GLY A 21 -19.39 -3.75 13.70
C GLY A 21 -19.21 -2.34 14.26
N PHE A 22 -19.63 -1.31 13.51
CA PHE A 22 -19.57 0.09 13.94
C PHE A 22 -20.50 0.36 15.14
N LEU A 23 -21.74 -0.15 15.11
CA LEU A 23 -22.70 0.02 16.20
C LEU A 23 -22.23 -0.64 17.50
N LEU A 24 -21.69 -1.85 17.40
CA LEU A 24 -21.19 -2.59 18.56
C LEU A 24 -19.89 -2.01 19.09
N TYR A 25 -19.03 -1.44 18.24
CA TYR A 25 -17.75 -0.91 18.66
C TYR A 25 -17.88 0.19 19.72
N TRP A 26 -18.83 1.12 19.52
CA TRP A 26 -19.08 2.19 20.48
C TRP A 26 -19.32 1.67 21.91
N ALA A 27 -19.95 0.50 22.06
CA ALA A 27 -20.27 -0.07 23.36
C ALA A 27 -19.06 -0.75 24.06
N PHE A 28 -18.03 -1.14 23.32
CA PHE A 28 -16.95 -2.00 23.85
C PHE A 28 -15.52 -1.47 23.64
N ALA A 29 -15.35 -0.37 22.91
CA ALA A 29 -14.03 0.09 22.48
C ALA A 29 -13.32 1.02 23.46
N THR A 30 -12.02 0.79 23.63
CA THR A 30 -11.09 1.68 24.34
C THR A 30 -10.06 2.36 23.42
N SER A 31 -9.99 1.96 22.14
CA SER A 31 -9.05 2.50 21.15
C SER A 31 -9.71 3.50 20.21
N LYS A 32 -8.98 4.56 19.85
CA LYS A 32 -9.45 5.63 18.96
C LYS A 32 -9.17 5.32 17.48
N ASP A 33 -8.28 4.35 17.22
CA ASP A 33 -7.63 4.16 15.92
C ASP A 33 -7.75 2.71 15.41
N ILE A 34 -8.97 2.19 15.25
CA ILE A 34 -9.17 0.90 14.58
C ILE A 34 -10.14 1.02 13.41
N THR A 35 -9.74 0.48 12.26
CA THR A 35 -10.59 0.38 11.08
C THR A 35 -11.49 -0.84 11.24
N ILE A 36 -12.79 -0.61 11.42
CA ILE A 36 -13.79 -1.67 11.59
C ILE A 36 -14.55 -1.78 10.28
N GLY A 37 -14.29 -2.85 9.55
CA GLY A 37 -14.94 -3.10 8.29
C GLY A 37 -14.59 -4.45 7.73
N THR A 38 -15.43 -4.94 6.82
CA THR A 38 -15.13 -6.10 6.00
C THR A 38 -13.94 -5.80 5.10
N VAL A 39 -12.94 -6.68 5.12
CA VAL A 39 -11.72 -6.56 4.28
C VAL A 39 -11.78 -7.61 3.19
N ALA A 40 -11.27 -7.28 1.99
CA ALA A 40 -11.26 -8.15 0.82
C ALA A 40 -10.62 -9.52 1.11
N VAL A 41 -9.47 -9.54 1.78
CA VAL A 41 -8.72 -10.77 2.10
C VAL A 41 -9.52 -11.69 3.01
N MET A 42 -10.10 -11.15 4.09
CA MET A 42 -10.95 -11.92 5.00
C MET A 42 -12.20 -12.46 4.28
N SER A 43 -12.78 -11.66 3.38
CA SER A 43 -13.95 -12.06 2.61
C SER A 43 -13.61 -13.20 1.64
N GLN A 44 -12.43 -13.14 1.00
CA GLN A 44 -11.95 -14.19 0.10
C GLN A 44 -11.65 -15.49 0.85
N LEU A 45 -11.02 -15.41 2.03
CA LEU A 45 -10.76 -16.58 2.89
C LEU A 45 -12.07 -17.26 3.32
N VAL A 46 -13.06 -16.48 3.77
CA VAL A 46 -14.40 -17.00 4.09
C VAL A 46 -15.02 -17.67 2.87
N GLY A 47 -14.94 -17.03 1.69
CA GLY A 47 -15.45 -17.59 0.43
C GLY A 47 -14.79 -18.93 0.08
N ASN A 48 -13.46 -19.04 0.20
CA ASN A 48 -12.74 -20.29 -0.05
C ASN A 48 -13.14 -21.40 0.93
N ILE A 49 -13.32 -21.07 2.22
CA ILE A 49 -13.81 -22.02 3.24
C ILE A 49 -15.23 -22.47 2.91
N VAL A 50 -16.11 -21.55 2.55
CA VAL A 50 -17.49 -21.86 2.15
C VAL A 50 -17.52 -22.81 0.96
N LEU A 51 -16.72 -22.55 -0.09
CA LEU A 51 -16.62 -23.43 -1.25
C LEU A 51 -16.15 -24.83 -0.84
N ARG A 52 -15.04 -24.90 -0.10
CA ARG A 52 -14.47 -26.18 0.35
C ARG A 52 -15.43 -27.00 1.21
N VAL A 53 -16.12 -26.37 2.16
CA VAL A 53 -17.07 -27.06 3.03
C VAL A 53 -18.28 -27.53 2.24
N ARG A 54 -18.71 -26.79 1.22
CA ARG A 54 -19.83 -27.20 0.35
C ARG A 54 -19.46 -28.34 -0.59
N ASP A 55 -18.20 -28.45 -1.00
CA ASP A 55 -17.72 -29.58 -1.80
C ASP A 55 -17.84 -30.90 -1.01
N ASP A 56 -17.48 -30.89 0.27
CA ASP A 56 -17.54 -32.07 1.14
C ASP A 56 -18.94 -32.27 1.77
N HIS A 57 -19.67 -31.18 2.01
CA HIS A 57 -20.95 -31.14 2.74
C HIS A 57 -21.95 -30.18 2.07
N PRO A 58 -22.56 -30.58 0.94
CA PRO A 58 -23.43 -29.71 0.15
C PRO A 58 -24.76 -29.35 0.83
N GLN A 59 -25.11 -30.02 1.92
CA GLN A 59 -26.33 -29.77 2.69
C GLN A 59 -26.32 -28.44 3.47
N TYR A 60 -25.15 -27.84 3.69
CA TYR A 60 -25.04 -26.59 4.44
C TYR A 60 -25.13 -25.37 3.53
N ALA A 61 -25.96 -24.41 3.93
CA ALA A 61 -26.06 -23.14 3.23
C ALA A 61 -24.78 -22.30 3.46
N PRO A 62 -24.31 -21.53 2.46
CA PRO A 62 -23.16 -20.63 2.58
C PRO A 62 -23.21 -19.73 3.82
N GLU A 63 -24.41 -19.24 4.15
CA GLU A 63 -24.67 -18.34 5.26
C GLU A 63 -24.42 -19.02 6.61
N ASP A 64 -24.81 -20.27 6.74
CA ASP A 64 -24.66 -21.03 7.98
C ASP A 64 -23.21 -21.43 8.23
N ILE A 65 -22.46 -21.72 7.16
CA ILE A 65 -21.01 -21.94 7.24
C ILE A 65 -20.31 -20.65 7.69
N ALA A 66 -20.63 -19.51 7.07
CA ALA A 66 -20.04 -18.22 7.42
C ALA A 66 -20.38 -17.78 8.85
N ARG A 67 -21.63 -17.98 9.30
CA ARG A 67 -22.06 -17.70 10.68
C ARG A 67 -21.34 -18.57 11.70
N SER A 68 -21.19 -19.86 11.40
CA SER A 68 -20.48 -20.81 12.26
C SER A 68 -19.00 -20.45 12.38
N LEU A 69 -18.37 -20.09 11.25
CA LEU A 69 -17.00 -19.61 11.22
C LEU A 69 -16.83 -18.34 12.05
N ALA A 70 -17.72 -17.36 11.88
CA ALA A 70 -17.70 -16.13 12.67
C ALA A 70 -17.86 -16.39 14.18
N LEU A 71 -18.74 -17.32 14.57
CA LEU A 71 -18.94 -17.70 15.97
C LEU A 71 -17.69 -18.35 16.56
N ILE A 72 -17.07 -19.29 15.84
CA ILE A 72 -15.84 -19.97 16.28
C ILE A 72 -14.69 -18.97 16.39
N SER A 73 -14.49 -18.13 15.38
CA SER A 73 -13.46 -17.08 15.41
C SER A 73 -13.68 -16.10 16.57
N GLY A 74 -14.93 -15.69 16.82
CA GLY A 74 -15.30 -14.85 17.95
C GLY A 74 -15.01 -15.50 19.29
N ALA A 75 -15.32 -16.78 19.45
CA ALA A 75 -15.04 -17.54 20.68
C ALA A 75 -13.53 -17.66 20.94
N VAL A 76 -12.73 -17.90 19.90
CA VAL A 76 -11.26 -17.93 20.00
C VAL A 76 -10.71 -16.57 20.40
N LEU A 77 -11.16 -15.49 19.76
CA LEU A 77 -10.72 -14.12 20.10
C LEU A 77 -11.13 -13.72 21.52
N LEU A 78 -12.34 -14.08 21.94
CA LEU A 78 -12.82 -13.84 23.30
C LEU A 78 -11.97 -14.59 24.33
N PHE A 79 -11.66 -15.86 24.07
CA PHE A 79 -10.78 -16.65 24.93
C PHE A 79 -9.39 -16.03 25.06
N ILE A 80 -8.76 -15.67 23.94
CA ILE A 80 -7.44 -14.99 23.92
C ILE A 80 -7.50 -13.67 24.71
N GLY A 81 -8.57 -12.89 24.53
CA GLY A 81 -8.77 -11.63 25.25
C GLY A 81 -8.93 -11.82 26.76
N LEU A 82 -9.75 -12.78 27.20
CA LEU A 82 -9.99 -13.07 28.62
C LEU A 82 -8.76 -13.62 29.32
N THR A 83 -8.00 -14.48 28.63
CA THR A 83 -6.75 -15.07 29.14
C THR A 83 -5.55 -14.14 29.02
N ARG A 84 -5.73 -12.92 28.47
CA ARG A 84 -4.67 -11.93 28.21
C ARG A 84 -3.50 -12.50 27.41
N LEU A 85 -3.78 -13.43 26.50
CA LEU A 85 -2.80 -14.04 25.60
C LEU A 85 -2.49 -13.15 24.38
N GLY A 86 -2.63 -11.83 24.51
CA GLY A 86 -2.32 -10.88 23.43
C GLY A 86 -0.89 -10.99 22.91
N TRP A 87 0.04 -11.43 23.78
CA TRP A 87 1.42 -11.73 23.40
C TRP A 87 1.53 -12.81 22.31
N ILE A 88 0.58 -13.76 22.20
CA ILE A 88 0.60 -14.79 21.15
C ILE A 88 0.44 -14.15 19.75
N VAL A 89 -0.29 -13.04 19.65
CA VAL A 89 -0.42 -12.30 18.39
C VAL A 89 0.93 -11.69 17.98
N GLU A 90 1.78 -11.33 18.94
CA GLU A 90 3.15 -10.84 18.70
C GLU A 90 4.11 -11.96 18.27
N PHE A 91 3.76 -13.24 18.48
CA PHE A 91 4.51 -14.39 17.95
C PHE A 91 4.20 -14.72 16.50
N ILE A 92 3.12 -14.16 15.93
CA ILE A 92 2.85 -14.34 14.50
C ILE A 92 3.82 -13.42 13.76
N PRO A 93 4.81 -13.96 13.03
CA PRO A 93 5.81 -13.12 12.40
C PRO A 93 5.12 -12.12 11.47
N LEU A 94 5.56 -10.86 11.49
CA LEU A 94 5.03 -9.84 10.59
C LEU A 94 5.08 -10.34 9.13
N VAL A 95 6.11 -11.11 8.78
CA VAL A 95 6.27 -11.79 7.48
C VAL A 95 5.12 -12.77 7.18
N ALA A 96 4.65 -13.55 8.16
CA ALA A 96 3.55 -14.49 7.98
C ALA A 96 2.21 -13.76 7.77
N ILE A 97 1.86 -12.81 8.66
CA ILE A 97 0.65 -11.96 8.54
C ILE A 97 0.60 -11.30 7.16
N THR A 98 1.78 -10.93 6.66
CA THR A 98 1.88 -10.12 5.46
C THR A 98 1.98 -10.92 4.18
N SER A 99 2.50 -12.15 4.25
CA SER A 99 2.36 -13.15 3.19
C SER A 99 0.90 -13.54 2.96
N PHE A 100 0.09 -13.68 4.03
CA PHE A 100 -1.35 -13.89 3.94
C PHE A 100 -2.11 -12.73 3.27
N MET A 101 -1.54 -11.52 3.27
CA MET A 101 -2.15 -10.33 2.65
C MET A 101 -1.74 -10.14 1.18
N THR A 102 -0.76 -10.90 0.67
CA THR A 102 -0.14 -10.71 -0.67
C THR A 102 -0.20 -11.97 -1.53
N GLU A 103 -1.38 -12.59 -1.69
CA GLU A 103 -1.61 -13.68 -2.67
C GLU A 103 -1.35 -13.28 -4.14
N SER A 104 -0.93 -12.04 -4.41
CA SER A 104 -0.66 -11.54 -5.76
C SER A 104 0.60 -12.15 -6.41
N GLY A 105 1.50 -12.80 -5.66
CA GLY A 105 2.74 -13.33 -6.23
C GLY A 105 3.68 -12.23 -6.76
N VAL A 106 3.63 -11.05 -6.12
CA VAL A 106 4.51 -9.90 -6.33
C VAL A 106 5.18 -9.59 -5.00
N ASP A 107 6.46 -9.21 -5.00
CA ASP A 107 7.16 -8.72 -3.81
C ASP A 107 6.30 -7.70 -3.07
N ARG A 108 6.18 -7.90 -1.76
CA ARG A 108 5.26 -7.16 -0.91
C ARG A 108 5.54 -5.66 -0.94
N GLN A 109 6.81 -5.26 -0.89
CA GLN A 109 7.16 -3.84 -0.85
C GLN A 109 6.78 -3.16 -2.17
N MET A 110 7.00 -3.84 -3.29
CA MET A 110 6.58 -3.36 -4.61
C MET A 110 5.05 -3.34 -4.78
N ALA A 111 4.35 -4.38 -4.32
CA ALA A 111 2.90 -4.47 -4.41
C ALA A 111 2.22 -3.34 -3.63
N ILE A 112 2.65 -3.10 -2.39
CA ILE A 112 2.05 -2.11 -1.48
C ILE A 112 2.52 -0.70 -1.82
N ASN A 113 3.83 -0.47 -1.91
CA ASN A 113 4.36 0.90 -1.96
C ASN A 113 4.31 1.51 -3.36
N HIS A 114 4.22 0.69 -4.42
CA HIS A 114 4.29 1.15 -5.80
C HIS A 114 3.07 0.72 -6.63
N MET A 115 2.90 -0.59 -6.92
CA MET A 115 1.90 -1.04 -7.90
C MET A 115 0.46 -0.71 -7.48
N GLY A 116 0.11 -0.86 -6.19
CA GLY A 116 -1.20 -0.45 -5.67
C GLY A 116 -1.45 1.05 -5.82
N HIS A 117 -0.43 1.88 -5.62
CA HIS A 117 -0.52 3.32 -5.83
C HIS A 117 -0.67 3.70 -7.29
N VAL A 118 0.02 3.00 -8.20
CA VAL A 118 -0.14 3.19 -9.64
C VAL A 118 -1.58 2.89 -10.05
N VAL A 119 -2.14 1.75 -9.62
CA VAL A 119 -3.54 1.38 -9.89
C VAL A 119 -4.53 2.42 -9.37
N LEU A 120 -4.34 2.88 -8.14
CA LEU A 120 -5.21 3.91 -7.55
C LEU A 120 -5.13 5.21 -8.35
N THR A 121 -3.91 5.67 -8.64
CA THR A 121 -3.68 6.93 -9.37
C THR A 121 -4.25 6.85 -10.78
N SER A 122 -4.06 5.72 -11.46
CA SER A 122 -4.66 5.39 -12.74
C SER A 122 -6.18 5.57 -12.76
N HIS A 123 -6.90 4.95 -11.83
CA HIS A 123 -8.36 5.04 -11.79
C HIS A 123 -8.88 6.44 -11.48
N LEU A 124 -8.10 7.22 -10.71
CA LEU A 124 -8.46 8.60 -10.38
C LEU A 124 -8.06 9.59 -11.47
N LEU A 125 -7.20 9.20 -12.41
CA LEU A 125 -6.61 10.13 -13.37
C LEU A 125 -7.65 10.86 -14.24
N PRO A 126 -8.70 10.21 -14.79
CA PRO A 126 -9.74 10.93 -15.53
C PRO A 126 -10.43 12.02 -14.70
N LEU A 127 -10.70 11.72 -13.42
CA LEU A 127 -11.30 12.69 -12.49
C LEU A 127 -10.34 13.83 -12.16
N MET A 128 -9.05 13.52 -11.98
CA MET A 128 -8.00 14.52 -11.73
C MET A 128 -7.83 15.46 -12.93
N LYS A 129 -7.79 14.92 -14.15
CA LYS A 129 -7.75 15.69 -15.40
C LYS A 129 -8.98 16.60 -15.53
N SER A 130 -10.19 16.07 -15.33
CA SER A 130 -11.43 16.85 -15.37
C SER A 130 -11.49 17.95 -14.29
N THR A 131 -10.92 17.70 -13.11
CA THR A 131 -10.82 18.70 -12.05
C THR A 131 -9.86 19.83 -12.43
N ALA A 132 -8.75 19.46 -13.09
CA ALA A 132 -7.77 20.42 -13.58
C ALA A 132 -8.30 21.30 -14.72
N GLU A 133 -9.03 20.72 -15.67
CA GLU A 133 -9.69 21.44 -16.76
C GLU A 133 -10.69 22.51 -16.28
N LYS A 134 -11.22 22.36 -15.07
CA LYS A 134 -12.08 23.36 -14.40
C LYS A 134 -11.29 24.50 -13.74
N GLY A 135 -10.00 24.62 -14.01
CA GLY A 135 -9.12 25.67 -13.50
C GLY A 135 -8.52 25.40 -12.11
N ASN A 136 -8.53 24.15 -11.65
CA ASN A 136 -7.91 23.77 -10.37
C ASN A 136 -6.53 23.16 -10.60
N THR A 137 -5.63 23.23 -9.62
CA THR A 137 -4.39 22.44 -9.63
C THR A 137 -4.59 21.18 -8.79
N VAL A 138 -4.43 20.01 -9.40
CA VAL A 138 -4.47 18.71 -8.72
C VAL A 138 -3.05 18.28 -8.37
N ARG A 139 -2.81 17.98 -7.09
CA ARG A 139 -1.50 17.63 -6.55
C ARG A 139 -1.51 16.22 -6.01
N ILE A 140 -0.56 15.42 -6.46
CA ILE A 140 -0.37 14.04 -6.02
C ILE A 140 0.99 13.97 -5.32
N THR A 141 1.01 13.41 -4.11
CA THR A 141 2.24 13.18 -3.37
C THR A 141 2.48 11.68 -3.23
N VAL A 142 3.68 11.23 -3.58
CA VAL A 142 4.10 9.84 -3.44
C VAL A 142 5.21 9.76 -2.41
N GLN A 143 5.05 8.93 -1.39
CA GLN A 143 6.01 8.85 -0.29
C GLN A 143 7.20 7.95 -0.64
N ALA A 144 8.36 8.57 -0.86
CA ALA A 144 9.66 7.95 -1.04
C ALA A 144 10.46 7.92 0.28
N SER A 145 11.76 7.64 0.21
CA SER A 145 12.64 7.58 1.38
C SER A 145 14.10 7.65 0.95
N ASN A 146 15.00 8.14 1.83
CA ASN A 146 16.45 7.96 1.68
C ASN A 146 16.88 6.49 1.55
N ALA A 147 16.04 5.54 1.96
CA ALA A 147 16.26 4.12 1.71
C ALA A 147 16.40 3.78 0.21
N HIS A 148 15.93 4.64 -0.71
CA HIS A 148 16.13 4.45 -2.15
C HIS A 148 17.61 4.37 -2.56
N GLN A 149 18.52 4.95 -1.76
CA GLN A 149 19.96 4.86 -2.01
C GLN A 149 20.52 3.45 -1.75
N GLY A 150 19.83 2.64 -0.94
CA GLY A 150 20.16 1.24 -0.70
C GLY A 150 19.53 0.27 -1.71
N ALA A 151 18.88 0.78 -2.76
CA ALA A 151 18.40 -0.06 -3.84
C ALA A 151 19.59 -0.71 -4.57
N PRO A 152 19.54 -2.02 -4.87
CA PRO A 152 20.59 -2.70 -5.60
C PRO A 152 20.97 -1.97 -6.90
N SER A 153 22.28 -1.78 -7.13
CA SER A 153 22.77 -0.99 -8.26
C SER A 153 22.53 -1.65 -9.63
N ASP A 154 22.23 -2.94 -9.63
CA ASP A 154 22.02 -3.79 -10.80
C ASP A 154 20.54 -3.93 -11.20
N ILE A 155 19.61 -3.18 -10.56
CA ILE A 155 18.18 -3.22 -10.88
C ILE A 155 17.93 -2.77 -12.32
N LYS A 156 17.10 -3.53 -13.03
CA LYS A 156 16.68 -3.24 -14.40
C LYS A 156 15.17 -3.11 -14.56
N PHE A 157 14.39 -3.69 -13.64
CA PHE A 157 12.93 -3.83 -13.75
C PHE A 157 12.52 -4.55 -15.05
N GLU A 158 13.22 -5.64 -15.39
CA GLU A 158 12.96 -6.41 -16.62
C GLU A 158 11.89 -7.50 -16.42
N SER A 159 11.75 -8.03 -15.21
CA SER A 159 10.86 -9.16 -14.96
C SER A 159 10.24 -9.19 -13.56
N LEU A 160 9.15 -9.95 -13.43
CA LEU A 160 8.52 -10.17 -12.14
C LEU A 160 9.41 -11.03 -11.24
N GLU A 161 10.19 -11.94 -11.83
CA GLU A 161 11.18 -12.76 -11.13
C GLU A 161 12.25 -11.90 -10.45
N GLU A 162 12.76 -10.86 -11.15
CA GLU A 162 13.71 -9.90 -10.57
C GLU A 162 13.08 -9.14 -9.38
N ILE A 163 11.82 -8.70 -9.53
CA ILE A 163 11.09 -8.03 -8.45
C ILE A 163 10.85 -8.97 -7.26
N ASN A 164 10.60 -10.25 -7.52
CA ASN A 164 10.32 -11.25 -6.48
C ASN A 164 11.59 -11.82 -5.82
N GLU A 165 12.77 -11.53 -6.37
CA GLU A 165 14.03 -11.92 -5.74
C GLU A 165 14.17 -11.24 -4.37
N ASP A 166 14.40 -12.06 -3.34
CA ASP A 166 14.68 -11.58 -1.99
C ASP A 166 16.16 -11.17 -1.88
N LYS A 167 16.42 -9.87 -2.02
CA LYS A 167 17.75 -9.27 -1.81
C LYS A 167 17.90 -8.76 -0.36
N GLY A 168 16.99 -9.13 0.54
CA GLY A 168 16.93 -8.69 1.93
C GLY A 168 16.00 -7.49 2.14
N ALA A 169 15.45 -7.39 3.35
CA ALA A 169 14.39 -6.42 3.69
C ALA A 169 14.72 -4.96 3.32
N ASN A 170 15.96 -4.52 3.59
CA ASN A 170 16.38 -3.15 3.29
C ASN A 170 16.55 -2.89 1.78
N ALA A 171 17.08 -3.86 1.03
CA ALA A 171 17.27 -3.74 -0.41
C ALA A 171 15.93 -3.72 -1.14
N ASN A 172 15.02 -4.64 -0.79
CA ASN A 172 13.67 -4.70 -1.39
C ASN A 172 12.85 -3.46 -1.03
N TYR A 173 12.94 -2.98 0.22
CA TYR A 173 12.33 -1.71 0.63
C TYR A 173 12.91 -0.53 -0.15
N GLY A 174 14.25 -0.44 -0.25
CA GLY A 174 14.95 0.58 -1.02
C GLY A 174 14.51 0.60 -2.49
N ARG A 175 14.42 -0.56 -3.14
CA ARG A 175 13.88 -0.72 -4.50
C ARG A 175 12.46 -0.16 -4.63
N SER A 176 11.57 -0.45 -3.68
CA SER A 176 10.21 0.09 -3.71
C SER A 176 10.14 1.62 -3.53
N LYS A 177 11.09 2.20 -2.77
CA LYS A 177 11.18 3.66 -2.58
C LYS A 177 11.86 4.37 -3.75
N LEU A 178 12.79 3.70 -4.43
CA LEU A 178 13.31 4.13 -5.74
C LEU A 178 12.19 4.16 -6.78
N ALA A 179 11.36 3.12 -6.83
CA ALA A 179 10.21 3.04 -7.74
C ALA A 179 9.24 4.23 -7.60
N ASN A 180 9.04 4.73 -6.38
CA ASN A 180 8.21 5.90 -6.13
C ASN A 180 8.79 7.21 -6.68
N ILE A 181 10.12 7.39 -6.65
CA ILE A 181 10.78 8.56 -7.25
C ILE A 181 10.70 8.48 -8.77
N LEU A 182 11.00 7.31 -9.34
CA LEU A 182 10.89 7.05 -10.78
C LEU A 182 9.45 7.27 -11.27
N TYR A 183 8.45 6.86 -10.48
CA TYR A 183 7.05 7.07 -10.82
C TYR A 183 6.66 8.55 -10.91
N ALA A 184 7.07 9.36 -9.94
CA ALA A 184 6.80 10.80 -9.96
C ALA A 184 7.43 11.47 -11.19
N ARG A 185 8.66 11.08 -11.55
CA ARG A 185 9.33 11.57 -12.76
C ARG A 185 8.64 11.11 -14.05
N TYR A 186 8.26 9.83 -14.12
CA TYR A 186 7.51 9.28 -15.24
C TYR A 186 6.18 10.03 -15.41
N PHE A 187 5.43 10.24 -14.33
CA PHE A 187 4.16 10.97 -14.35
C PHE A 187 4.35 12.40 -14.83
N ALA A 188 5.40 13.09 -14.37
CA ALA A 188 5.71 14.44 -14.83
C ALA A 188 5.95 14.49 -16.34
N ARG A 189 6.69 13.54 -16.90
CA ARG A 189 6.95 13.47 -18.35
C ARG A 189 5.72 13.06 -19.17
N LYS A 190 4.97 12.07 -18.70
CA LYS A 190 3.93 11.39 -19.48
C LYS A 190 2.52 11.95 -19.27
N VAL A 191 2.28 12.67 -18.17
CA VAL A 191 0.98 13.28 -17.86
C VAL A 191 1.11 14.80 -17.76
N THR A 192 1.95 15.31 -16.86
CA THR A 192 2.02 16.76 -16.63
C THR A 192 2.51 17.51 -17.87
N ALA A 193 3.63 17.07 -18.45
CA ALA A 193 4.19 17.67 -19.66
C ALA A 193 3.40 17.32 -20.93
N ASN A 194 2.49 16.34 -20.86
CA ASN A 194 1.69 15.88 -21.99
C ASN A 194 0.23 16.37 -21.91
N GLY A 195 0.05 17.68 -21.89
CA GLY A 195 -1.26 18.31 -22.00
C GLY A 195 -2.04 18.50 -20.70
N HIS A 196 -1.52 18.09 -19.54
CA HIS A 196 -2.17 18.29 -18.23
C HIS A 196 -1.26 19.02 -17.22
N PRO A 197 -0.85 20.27 -17.48
CA PRO A 197 0.15 20.99 -16.67
C PRO A 197 -0.30 21.24 -15.23
N ASP A 198 -1.61 21.27 -14.98
CA ASP A 198 -2.20 21.45 -13.65
C ASP A 198 -2.43 20.14 -12.87
N VAL A 199 -2.02 18.99 -13.42
CA VAL A 199 -1.99 17.72 -12.70
C VAL A 199 -0.53 17.37 -12.42
N VAL A 200 -0.09 17.59 -11.18
CA VAL A 200 1.31 17.47 -10.78
C VAL A 200 1.52 16.35 -9.77
N MET A 201 2.63 15.63 -9.89
CA MET A 201 3.01 14.55 -8.96
C MET A 201 4.43 14.76 -8.48
N ASN A 202 4.64 14.76 -7.16
CA ASN A 202 5.97 14.86 -6.56
C ASN A 202 6.22 13.73 -5.58
N ALA A 203 7.45 13.20 -5.59
CA ALA A 203 7.92 12.29 -4.57
C ALA A 203 8.34 13.09 -3.34
N THR A 204 8.03 12.61 -2.14
CA THR A 204 8.41 13.27 -0.89
C THR A 204 9.08 12.30 0.06
N HIS A 205 10.07 12.78 0.80
CA HIS A 205 10.72 12.02 1.87
C HIS A 205 10.59 12.81 3.18
N PRO A 206 10.20 12.17 4.30
CA PRO A 206 9.99 12.88 5.55
C PRO A 206 11.30 13.21 6.31
N GLY A 207 12.48 12.87 5.81
CA GLY A 207 13.70 12.91 6.62
C GLY A 207 13.85 11.68 7.52
N PHE A 208 14.84 11.71 8.40
CA PHE A 208 14.97 10.73 9.47
C PHE A 208 14.04 11.15 10.62
N VAL A 209 12.81 10.61 10.65
CA VAL A 209 11.76 11.02 11.61
C VAL A 209 11.66 10.05 12.77
N SER A 210 11.34 10.58 13.94
CA SER A 210 10.97 9.79 15.12
C SER A 210 9.57 9.18 14.96
N THR A 211 9.51 7.90 14.58
CA THR A 211 8.27 7.13 14.37
C THR A 211 8.33 5.81 15.12
N LYS A 212 7.19 5.09 15.25
CA LYS A 212 7.17 3.73 15.82
C LYS A 212 8.17 2.81 15.10
N GLN A 213 8.30 2.96 13.78
CA GLN A 213 9.24 2.18 12.98
C GLN A 213 10.71 2.42 13.38
N THR A 214 11.10 3.67 13.67
CA THR A 214 12.48 4.03 14.03
C THR A 214 12.78 3.95 15.53
N LYS A 215 11.78 3.58 16.35
CA LYS A 215 11.87 3.48 17.81
C LYS A 215 11.64 2.07 18.34
N VAL A 216 10.71 1.35 17.75
CA VAL A 216 10.18 0.07 18.27
C VAL A 216 10.46 -1.05 17.26
N ASP A 217 9.99 -0.90 16.02
CA ASP A 217 10.08 -1.99 15.04
C ASP A 217 11.53 -2.24 14.57
N ILE A 218 12.42 -1.24 14.67
CA ILE A 218 13.86 -1.40 14.37
C ILE A 218 14.56 -2.36 15.34
N LEU A 219 14.04 -2.51 16.56
CA LEU A 219 14.60 -3.41 17.58
C LEU A 219 14.33 -4.87 17.24
N GLU A 220 13.21 -5.15 16.57
CA GLU A 220 12.84 -6.48 16.10
C GLU A 220 13.79 -6.94 14.98
N ALA A 221 14.08 -6.05 14.02
CA ALA A 221 15.00 -6.34 12.93
C ALA A 221 16.48 -6.37 13.37
N PHE A 222 16.86 -5.53 14.33
CA PHE A 222 18.24 -5.40 14.82
C PHE A 222 18.27 -5.09 16.32
N PRO A 223 18.46 -6.08 17.21
CA PRO A 223 18.32 -5.85 18.66
C PRO A 223 19.32 -4.84 19.24
N LEU A 224 20.62 -5.06 19.05
CA LEU A 224 21.67 -4.16 19.57
C LEU A 224 21.89 -2.93 18.68
N ALA A 225 21.98 -3.11 17.36
CA ALA A 225 22.20 -2.01 16.42
C ALA A 225 20.96 -1.11 16.29
N GLY A 226 19.76 -1.68 16.36
CA GLY A 226 18.51 -0.96 16.41
C GLY A 226 18.34 -0.18 17.71
N TYR A 227 18.81 -0.68 18.86
CA TYR A 227 18.84 0.11 20.10
C TYR A 227 19.77 1.32 19.99
N GLY A 228 20.98 1.12 19.46
CA GLY A 228 21.92 2.20 19.18
C GLY A 228 21.37 3.26 18.21
N MET A 229 20.66 2.84 17.16
CA MET A 229 19.96 3.73 16.22
C MET A 229 18.73 4.40 16.86
N ALA A 230 17.96 3.69 17.68
CA ALA A 230 16.77 4.21 18.30
C ALA A 230 17.10 5.32 19.30
N VAL A 231 18.13 5.14 20.13
CA VAL A 231 18.54 6.07 21.19
C VAL A 231 19.56 7.09 20.71
N GLY A 232 20.60 6.66 20.00
CA GLY A 232 21.73 7.51 19.60
C GLY A 232 21.40 8.51 18.50
N MET A 233 20.48 8.17 17.60
CA MET A 233 20.04 9.08 16.52
C MET A 233 18.82 9.91 16.91
N GLU A 234 18.19 9.67 18.07
CA GLU A 234 16.98 10.36 18.49
C GLU A 234 17.11 11.90 18.53
N PRO A 235 18.21 12.49 19.03
CA PRO A 235 18.39 13.95 19.01
C PRO A 235 18.51 14.55 17.60
N PHE A 236 18.83 13.72 16.61
CA PHE A 236 18.98 14.12 15.21
C PHE A 236 17.75 13.74 14.37
N LYS A 237 16.77 13.05 14.97
CA LYS A 237 15.50 12.75 14.31
C LYS A 237 14.64 14.00 14.31
N LYS A 238 14.05 14.26 13.15
CA LYS A 238 13.00 15.26 13.00
C LYS A 238 11.76 14.81 13.75
N ASP A 239 11.00 15.78 14.26
CA ASP A 239 9.69 15.47 14.78
C ASP A 239 8.70 15.12 13.65
N GLN A 240 7.52 14.64 14.01
CA GLN A 240 6.51 14.21 13.03
C GLN A 240 5.98 15.38 12.18
N PHE A 241 5.97 16.59 12.73
CA PHE A 241 5.50 17.78 12.03
C PHE A 241 6.50 18.21 10.97
N GLU A 242 7.78 18.33 11.33
CA GLU A 242 8.90 18.58 10.42
C GLU A 242 8.98 17.53 9.31
N GLY A 243 8.71 16.27 9.65
CA GLY A 243 8.67 15.18 8.67
C GLY A 243 7.50 15.26 7.70
N ALA A 244 6.37 15.83 8.12
CA ALA A 244 5.20 16.02 7.26
C ALA A 244 5.33 17.23 6.33
N VAL A 245 6.19 18.21 6.64
CA VAL A 245 6.38 19.44 5.87
C VAL A 245 6.51 19.22 4.36
N PRO A 246 7.42 18.37 3.83
CA PRO A 246 7.56 18.19 2.38
C PRO A 246 6.30 17.59 1.74
N THR A 247 5.60 16.69 2.43
CA THR A 247 4.34 16.09 1.96
C THR A 247 3.22 17.11 1.94
N VAL A 248 3.06 17.92 3.01
CA VAL A 248 2.05 18.98 3.07
C VAL A 248 2.33 20.02 1.98
N TYR A 249 3.58 20.46 1.84
CA TYR A 249 3.97 21.41 0.80
C TYR A 249 3.68 20.88 -0.61
N ALA A 250 4.02 19.62 -0.89
CA ALA A 250 3.70 18.97 -2.16
C ALA A 250 2.19 18.84 -2.39
N ALA A 251 1.40 18.69 -1.34
CA ALA A 251 -0.05 18.58 -1.43
C ALA A 251 -0.77 19.94 -1.57
N THR A 252 -0.16 21.05 -1.14
CA THR A 252 -0.86 22.35 -1.06
C THR A 252 -0.24 23.46 -1.92
N VAL A 253 1.08 23.49 -2.12
CA VAL A 253 1.77 24.65 -2.70
C VAL A 253 2.39 24.37 -4.07
N THR A 254 2.98 23.19 -4.27
CA THR A 254 3.79 22.91 -5.48
C THR A 254 3.04 23.13 -6.78
N LYS A 255 3.73 23.73 -7.75
CA LYS A 255 3.27 23.82 -9.15
C LYS A 255 4.16 23.03 -10.11
N GLU A 256 5.34 22.65 -9.66
CA GLU A 256 6.23 21.78 -10.42
C GLU A 256 5.87 20.30 -10.18
N SER A 257 6.24 19.45 -11.13
CA SER A 257 5.98 18.01 -11.12
C SER A 257 7.30 17.26 -11.32
N GLY A 258 7.39 16.04 -10.79
CA GLY A 258 8.56 15.17 -10.91
C GLY A 258 9.69 15.49 -9.94
N GLN A 259 9.47 16.36 -8.95
CA GLN A 259 10.45 16.67 -7.91
C GLN A 259 10.51 15.55 -6.86
N TYR A 260 11.70 15.35 -6.29
CA TYR A 260 11.88 14.61 -5.05
C TYR A 260 12.17 15.61 -3.92
N LEU A 261 11.16 15.89 -3.11
CA LEU A 261 11.19 16.93 -2.07
C LEU A 261 11.58 16.32 -0.72
N CYS A 262 12.71 16.78 -0.19
CA CYS A 262 13.24 16.42 1.12
C CYS A 262 13.03 17.56 2.12
N PRO A 263 13.06 17.32 3.44
CA PRO A 263 12.92 18.38 4.42
C PRO A 263 14.16 19.30 4.38
N PRO A 264 14.01 20.63 4.48
CA PRO A 264 12.78 21.38 4.77
C PRO A 264 12.07 21.95 3.51
N ILE A 265 11.80 21.13 2.50
CA ILE A 265 11.29 21.48 1.15
C ILE A 265 12.44 21.84 0.19
N VAL A 266 13.44 20.97 0.13
CA VAL A 266 14.54 21.07 -0.84
C VAL A 266 14.33 20.00 -1.92
N PRO A 267 14.21 20.38 -3.21
CA PRO A 267 14.28 19.43 -4.30
C PRO A 267 15.68 18.81 -4.34
N GLU A 268 15.73 17.49 -4.19
CA GLU A 268 16.95 16.71 -4.31
C GLU A 268 16.89 15.84 -5.57
N ALA A 269 18.04 15.57 -6.17
CA ALA A 269 18.10 14.76 -7.37
C ALA A 269 17.92 13.25 -7.10
N GLY A 270 18.13 12.80 -5.85
CA GLY A 270 18.16 11.38 -5.50
C GLY A 270 19.39 10.64 -6.05
N SER A 271 19.37 9.30 -5.98
CA SER A 271 20.45 8.45 -6.51
C SER A 271 20.56 8.54 -8.05
N LYS A 272 21.68 8.09 -8.63
CA LYS A 272 21.83 8.03 -10.10
C LYS A 272 20.71 7.23 -10.77
N LEU A 273 20.29 6.12 -10.15
CA LEU A 273 19.16 5.32 -10.62
C LEU A 273 17.84 6.09 -10.54
N ALA A 274 17.66 6.96 -9.54
CA ALA A 274 16.44 7.76 -9.41
C ALA A 274 16.30 8.81 -10.52
N GLN A 275 17.40 9.14 -11.20
CA GLN A 275 17.46 10.08 -12.32
C GLN A 275 17.42 9.38 -13.68
N ASP A 276 17.38 8.05 -13.71
CA ASP A 276 17.37 7.25 -14.93
C ASP A 276 15.94 7.13 -15.49
N ASP A 277 15.69 7.89 -16.54
CA ASP A 277 14.37 7.97 -17.17
C ASP A 277 13.99 6.69 -17.90
N GLU A 278 14.97 5.97 -18.49
CA GLU A 278 14.74 4.69 -19.15
C GLU A 278 14.41 3.58 -18.14
N LEU A 279 15.08 3.60 -16.97
CA LEU A 279 14.74 2.71 -15.87
C LEU A 279 13.32 2.97 -15.36
N GLY A 280 12.91 4.23 -15.28
CA GLY A 280 11.54 4.61 -14.96
C GLY A 280 10.52 4.10 -15.99
N ASP A 281 10.84 4.20 -17.29
CA ASP A 281 9.98 3.69 -18.35
C ASP A 281 9.86 2.14 -18.29
N ARG A 282 10.96 1.42 -18.04
CA ARG A 282 10.94 -0.04 -17.84
C ARG A 282 10.11 -0.46 -16.63
N LEU A 283 10.28 0.24 -15.49
CA LEU A 283 9.49 0.02 -14.28
C LEU A 283 7.99 0.13 -14.55
N MET A 284 7.58 1.18 -15.26
CA MET A 284 6.17 1.44 -15.52
C MET A 284 5.58 0.44 -16.52
N GLU A 285 6.34 0.03 -17.53
CA GLU A 285 5.92 -1.03 -18.45
C GLU A 285 5.80 -2.39 -17.75
N LEU A 286 6.76 -2.75 -16.90
CA LEU A 286 6.67 -3.96 -16.09
C LEU A 286 5.47 -3.91 -15.13
N THR A 287 5.25 -2.77 -14.46
CA THR A 287 4.11 -2.56 -13.58
C THR A 287 2.79 -2.73 -14.32
N ARG A 288 2.65 -2.14 -15.52
CA ARG A 288 1.49 -2.32 -16.38
C ARG A 288 1.27 -3.80 -16.71
N LYS A 289 2.31 -4.49 -17.18
CA LYS A 289 2.24 -5.91 -17.54
C LYS A 289 1.77 -6.78 -16.37
N VAL A 290 2.41 -6.62 -15.21
CA VAL A 290 2.10 -7.40 -14.00
C VAL A 290 0.69 -7.14 -13.51
N VAL A 291 0.25 -5.88 -13.48
CA VAL A 291 -1.11 -5.56 -13.03
C VAL A 291 -2.14 -6.09 -14.01
N MET A 292 -1.94 -5.92 -15.32
CA MET A 292 -2.87 -6.41 -16.34
C MET A 292 -2.99 -7.94 -16.33
N GLU A 293 -1.90 -8.65 -16.05
CA GLU A 293 -1.91 -10.12 -15.94
C GLU A 293 -2.64 -10.59 -14.68
N LYS A 294 -2.44 -9.90 -13.55
CA LYS A 294 -2.93 -10.33 -12.23
C LYS A 294 -4.30 -9.77 -11.83
N THR A 295 -4.76 -8.70 -12.47
CA THR A 295 -6.11 -8.15 -12.25
C THR A 295 -7.06 -8.71 -13.32
N LYS A 296 -8.16 -9.34 -12.90
CA LYS A 296 -9.10 -10.04 -13.80
C LYS A 296 -9.63 -9.12 -14.91
N ARG A 297 -9.79 -9.67 -16.13
CA ARG A 297 -10.31 -8.99 -17.34
C ARG A 297 -11.59 -8.16 -17.15
N LYS A 298 -12.44 -8.47 -16.16
CA LYS A 298 -13.66 -7.69 -15.86
C LYS A 298 -13.42 -6.21 -15.55
N SER A 299 -12.27 -5.84 -14.97
CA SER A 299 -11.93 -4.42 -14.76
C SER A 299 -11.44 -3.74 -16.03
N ALA A 300 -10.77 -4.47 -16.92
CA ALA A 300 -10.37 -3.96 -18.24
C ALA A 300 -11.59 -3.67 -19.12
N ASP A 301 -12.65 -4.48 -19.00
CA ASP A 301 -13.93 -4.26 -19.69
C ASP A 301 -14.69 -3.01 -19.20
N GLN A 302 -14.32 -2.45 -18.03
CA GLN A 302 -14.92 -1.25 -17.43
C GLN A 302 -14.08 0.03 -17.66
N GLY A 303 -13.08 -0.05 -18.54
CA GLY A 303 -12.07 0.99 -18.76
C GLY A 303 -10.77 0.60 -18.09
N CYS A 304 -9.76 0.29 -18.90
CA CYS A 304 -8.46 -0.11 -18.41
C CYS A 304 -7.78 1.07 -17.69
N PRO A 305 -7.40 0.94 -16.40
CA PRO A 305 -6.73 2.01 -15.65
C PRO A 305 -5.41 2.50 -16.26
N PHE A 306 -4.79 1.71 -17.14
CA PHE A 306 -3.45 2.00 -17.67
C PHE A 306 -3.45 2.71 -19.02
N ASP A 307 -4.58 2.76 -19.72
CA ASP A 307 -4.61 3.37 -21.05
C ASP A 307 -4.31 4.88 -20.92
N ASP A 308 -4.81 5.56 -19.90
CA ASP A 308 -4.60 7.02 -19.71
C ASP A 308 -3.23 7.43 -19.12
N LEU A 309 -2.46 6.50 -18.55
CA LEU A 309 -1.13 6.77 -17.96
C LEU A 309 0.03 6.41 -18.86
N VAL A 310 -0.21 5.53 -19.84
CA VAL A 310 0.82 4.95 -20.71
C VAL A 310 0.51 5.16 -22.19
N LEU A 311 -0.75 5.44 -22.55
CA LEU A 311 -1.19 5.62 -23.94
C LEU A 311 -2.06 6.86 -24.07
N HIS A 312 -1.42 8.02 -24.05
CA HIS A 312 -1.61 9.17 -24.94
C HIS A 312 -0.63 10.27 -24.54
#